data_AF-A0AAC8YS72-F1
#
_entry.id   AF-A0AAC8YS72-F1
#
_cell.length_a   1.000
_cell.length_b   1.000
_cell.length_c   1.000
_cell.angle_alpha   90.00
_cell.angle_beta   90.00
_cell.angle_gamma   90.00
#
_symmetry.space_group_name_H-M   'P 1'
#
loop_
_entity.id
_entity.type
_entity.pdbx_description
1 polymer ?
#
loop_
_entity_poly.entity_id
_entity_poly.type
_entity_poly.pdbx_seq_one_letter_code
_entity_poly.pdbx_strand_id
1 'polypeptide(L)'
;MKKIVGLELNKYPTIPPTLLAEPNGATPVKNLDVDPAKLFHHHYHDVRGYAPPNPDPANFEYLTLFRPEEELRVIGGGLGIGTAYRRAASTFLGQAFCRFFLDAHCGIHYFAHIEDVLNRPPHKDFGGHTVIRQSKGDVPDYLCAPNPSVVYLAEAKGRATAISFKSAEFAAWRKQFDRVLVKDAAGTPVSVKGHIVATRFATETDGPRVRSKLYAEDPATHGRRPLLEAPEFGSAVVALHYSHMAAKLRQPILAAALATNTTVPREINFPAFVWRFVGPFITDKLFVGGYFLGRDGAPPLKLSDNQGKTIFLNADPMRLDVEPGTFFGLEVSVFEGICAMARQGDAAASNVPLLQPIPFFDSGLSFLQDGSVIGSLGYFEPLGDQIF
;
A
#
# COMPACT_ATOMS: atom_id res chain seq x y z
N MET A 1 -12.80 -11.33 -9.01
CA MET A 1 -12.04 -12.43 -9.65
C MET A 1 -10.56 -12.15 -9.52
N LYS A 2 -9.73 -13.14 -9.14
CA LYS A 2 -8.27 -12.98 -9.09
C LYS A 2 -7.68 -12.90 -10.50
N LYS A 3 -6.55 -12.22 -10.63
CA LYS A 3 -5.72 -12.22 -11.84
C LYS A 3 -4.45 -13.03 -11.62
N ILE A 4 -3.84 -13.52 -12.69
CA ILE A 4 -2.65 -14.36 -12.66
C ILE A 4 -1.55 -13.67 -13.46
N VAL A 5 -0.37 -13.55 -12.85
CA VAL A 5 0.86 -13.11 -13.51
C VAL A 5 1.95 -14.18 -13.36
N GLY A 6 2.84 -14.32 -14.34
CA GLY A 6 4.02 -15.16 -14.15
C GLY A 6 4.96 -14.54 -13.11
N LEU A 7 5.68 -15.36 -12.35
CA LEU A 7 6.61 -14.91 -11.31
C LEU A 7 8.04 -15.32 -11.66
N GLU A 8 8.98 -14.40 -11.51
CA GLU A 8 10.41 -14.64 -11.60
C GLU A 8 11.08 -14.00 -10.38
N LEU A 9 11.81 -14.78 -9.58
CA LEU A 9 12.55 -14.30 -8.41
C LEU A 9 14.06 -14.35 -8.67
N ASN A 10 14.80 -13.37 -8.14
CA ASN A 10 16.25 -13.33 -8.23
C ASN A 10 16.87 -12.82 -6.93
N LYS A 11 17.98 -13.43 -6.51
CA LYS A 11 18.75 -13.06 -5.31
C LYS A 11 17.99 -13.07 -3.97
N TYR A 12 16.82 -13.70 -3.89
CA TYR A 12 16.18 -13.97 -2.60
C TYR A 12 16.95 -15.09 -1.89
N PRO A 13 17.61 -14.83 -0.74
CA PRO A 13 18.35 -15.86 -0.01
C PRO A 13 17.42 -16.94 0.56
N THR A 14 16.18 -16.55 0.85
CA THR A 14 15.09 -17.44 1.26
C THR A 14 13.84 -17.02 0.50
N ILE A 15 13.18 -17.99 -0.15
CA ILE A 15 11.93 -17.74 -0.85
C ILE A 15 10.84 -17.59 0.22
N PRO A 16 10.02 -16.53 0.17
CA PRO A 16 8.94 -16.38 1.12
C PRO A 16 7.97 -17.57 1.09
N PRO A 17 7.43 -18.01 2.25
CA PRO A 17 6.58 -19.21 2.32
C PRO A 17 5.36 -19.15 1.39
N THR A 18 4.77 -17.97 1.22
CA THR A 18 3.61 -17.75 0.33
C THR A 18 3.93 -17.86 -1.15
N LEU A 19 5.22 -17.92 -1.51
CA LEU A 19 5.73 -18.06 -2.87
C LEU A 19 6.36 -19.42 -3.13
N LEU A 20 6.37 -20.34 -2.16
CA LEU A 20 6.86 -21.69 -2.37
C LEU A 20 5.86 -22.53 -3.15
N ALA A 21 6.34 -23.28 -4.14
CA ALA A 21 5.50 -24.23 -4.88
C ALA A 21 5.03 -25.40 -3.99
N GLU A 22 5.82 -25.73 -2.97
CA GLU A 22 5.54 -26.75 -1.97
C GLU A 22 5.94 -26.22 -0.59
N PRO A 23 5.20 -26.50 0.50
CA PRO A 23 5.42 -25.88 1.81
C PRO A 23 6.85 -25.95 2.38
N ASN A 24 7.61 -26.99 2.01
CA ASN A 24 8.99 -27.22 2.44
C ASN A 24 9.98 -27.27 1.27
N GLY A 25 9.58 -26.79 0.09
CA GLY A 25 10.40 -26.79 -1.11
C GLY A 25 11.42 -25.64 -1.14
N ALA A 26 12.26 -25.64 -2.17
CA ALA A 26 13.17 -24.54 -2.50
C ALA A 26 12.83 -23.89 -3.84
N THR A 27 11.68 -24.23 -4.42
CA THR A 27 11.26 -23.79 -5.75
C THR A 27 10.12 -22.79 -5.62
N PRO A 28 10.21 -21.61 -6.26
CA PRO A 28 9.11 -20.66 -6.23
C PRO A 28 7.96 -21.10 -7.13
N VAL A 29 6.75 -20.65 -6.83
CA VAL A 29 5.60 -20.74 -7.72
C VAL A 29 5.92 -20.05 -9.06
N LYS A 30 5.43 -20.63 -10.15
CA LYS A 30 5.62 -20.05 -11.49
C LYS A 30 4.65 -18.91 -11.79
N ASN A 31 3.52 -18.88 -11.08
CA ASN A 31 2.47 -17.90 -11.25
C ASN A 31 2.06 -17.35 -9.89
N LEU A 32 1.72 -16.08 -9.87
CA LEU A 32 1.27 -15.34 -8.70
C LEU A 32 -0.20 -14.95 -8.89
N ASP A 33 -1.00 -15.27 -7.88
CA ASP A 33 -2.36 -14.76 -7.74
C ASP A 33 -2.34 -13.30 -7.30
N VAL A 34 -3.07 -12.46 -8.03
CA VAL A 34 -3.21 -11.03 -7.79
C VAL A 34 -4.67 -10.76 -7.47
N ASP A 35 -4.93 -10.28 -6.27
CA ASP A 35 -6.25 -9.82 -5.85
C ASP A 35 -6.44 -8.36 -6.29
N PRO A 36 -7.36 -8.06 -7.24
CA PRO A 36 -7.56 -6.70 -7.70
C PRO A 36 -8.01 -5.74 -6.62
N ALA A 37 -8.75 -6.20 -5.60
CA ALA A 37 -9.22 -5.33 -4.52
C ALA A 37 -8.02 -4.85 -3.66
N LYS A 38 -7.10 -5.76 -3.33
CA LYS A 38 -5.83 -5.40 -2.65
C LYS A 38 -4.91 -4.56 -3.52
N LEU A 39 -4.82 -4.88 -4.81
CA LEU A 39 -4.03 -4.08 -5.75
C LEU A 39 -4.57 -2.64 -5.86
N PHE A 40 -5.90 -2.49 -5.94
CA PHE A 40 -6.55 -1.18 -5.88
C PHE A 40 -6.27 -0.46 -4.58
N HIS A 41 -6.33 -1.16 -3.45
CA HIS A 41 -6.07 -0.57 -2.14
C HIS A 41 -4.66 0.02 -2.07
N HIS A 42 -3.63 -0.72 -2.50
CA HIS A 42 -2.26 -0.19 -2.59
C HIS A 42 -2.14 0.96 -3.60
N HIS A 43 -2.79 0.86 -4.76
CA HIS A 43 -2.84 1.95 -5.75
C HIS A 43 -3.45 3.22 -5.16
N TYR A 44 -4.53 3.09 -4.40
CA TYR A 44 -5.22 4.21 -3.77
C TYR A 44 -4.36 4.87 -2.68
N HIS A 45 -3.55 4.09 -1.96
CA HIS A 45 -2.60 4.64 -0.99
C HIS A 45 -1.53 5.52 -1.63
N ASP A 46 -1.01 5.15 -2.80
CA ASP A 46 0.06 5.89 -3.49
C ASP A 46 -0.44 7.08 -4.33
N VAL A 47 -1.51 6.90 -5.10
CA VAL A 47 -1.81 7.82 -6.21
C VAL A 47 -2.72 8.99 -5.78
N ARG A 48 -3.48 8.83 -4.70
CA ARG A 48 -4.52 9.80 -4.31
C ARG A 48 -4.41 10.16 -2.83
N GLY A 49 -4.11 11.42 -2.51
CA GLY A 49 -4.18 11.92 -1.13
C GLY A 49 -5.60 12.28 -0.64
N TYR A 50 -6.61 12.18 -1.50
CA TYR A 50 -8.00 12.58 -1.26
C TYR A 50 -8.97 11.54 -1.86
N ALA A 51 -10.28 11.83 -1.79
CA ALA A 51 -11.34 11.00 -2.34
C ALA A 51 -11.03 10.54 -3.79
N PRO A 52 -11.01 9.23 -4.08
CA PRO A 52 -10.71 8.75 -5.41
C PRO A 52 -11.86 9.07 -6.38
N PRO A 53 -11.59 9.17 -7.70
CA PRO A 53 -12.64 9.42 -8.69
C PRO A 53 -13.75 8.35 -8.71
N ASN A 54 -13.37 7.09 -8.50
CA ASN A 54 -14.29 6.01 -8.14
C ASN A 54 -13.71 5.28 -6.92
N PRO A 55 -14.40 5.29 -5.77
CA PRO A 55 -13.90 4.67 -4.56
C PRO A 55 -14.14 3.16 -4.46
N ASP A 56 -15.00 2.57 -5.29
CA ASP A 56 -15.30 1.14 -5.22
C ASP A 56 -14.11 0.28 -5.74
N PRO A 57 -13.52 -0.60 -4.89
CA PRO A 57 -12.47 -1.52 -5.32
C PRO A 57 -12.87 -2.46 -6.47
N ALA A 58 -14.16 -2.83 -6.57
CA ALA A 58 -14.64 -3.66 -7.65
C ALA A 58 -14.58 -2.94 -9.01
N ASN A 59 -14.61 -1.60 -8.98
CA ASN A 59 -14.52 -0.72 -10.14
C ASN A 59 -13.13 -0.11 -10.31
N PHE A 60 -12.10 -0.76 -9.78
CA PHE A 60 -10.72 -0.32 -9.94
C PHE A 60 -10.46 0.10 -11.39
N GLU A 61 -10.07 1.37 -11.60
CA GLU A 61 -10.06 2.02 -12.91
C GLU A 61 -9.31 1.21 -13.99
N TYR A 62 -8.25 0.52 -13.60
CA TYR A 62 -7.42 -0.31 -14.48
C TYR A 62 -8.01 -1.68 -14.81
N LEU A 63 -9.02 -2.17 -14.07
CA LEU A 63 -9.72 -3.41 -14.41
C LEU A 63 -10.38 -3.32 -15.79
N THR A 64 -10.88 -2.14 -16.16
CA THR A 64 -11.44 -1.89 -17.50
C THR A 64 -10.40 -1.99 -18.62
N LEU A 65 -9.11 -1.89 -18.27
CA LEU A 65 -8.00 -2.05 -19.21
C LEU A 65 -7.52 -3.51 -19.30
N PHE A 66 -7.98 -4.40 -18.41
CA PHE A 66 -7.63 -5.80 -18.44
C PHE A 66 -8.75 -6.62 -19.06
N ARG A 67 -8.38 -7.68 -19.75
CA ARG A 67 -9.34 -8.67 -20.23
C ARG A 67 -10.06 -9.33 -19.05
N PRO A 68 -11.28 -9.85 -19.26
CA PRO A 68 -12.04 -10.50 -18.19
C PRO A 68 -11.39 -11.78 -17.67
N GLU A 69 -10.60 -12.51 -18.46
CA GLU A 69 -10.01 -13.79 -18.06
C GLU A 69 -9.00 -13.68 -16.91
N GLU A 70 -8.69 -14.81 -16.27
CA GLU A 70 -7.77 -14.88 -15.13
C GLU A 70 -6.36 -14.44 -15.49
N GLU A 71 -5.87 -14.72 -16.70
CA GLU A 71 -4.57 -14.18 -17.14
C GLU A 71 -4.63 -12.65 -17.15
N LEU A 72 -3.71 -12.01 -16.42
CA LEU A 72 -3.59 -10.56 -16.47
C LEU A 72 -3.09 -10.16 -17.87
N ARG A 73 -4.00 -9.67 -18.71
CA ARG A 73 -3.70 -9.21 -20.06
C ARG A 73 -4.43 -7.91 -20.34
N VAL A 74 -3.70 -6.93 -20.88
CA VAL A 74 -4.23 -5.62 -21.21
C VAL A 74 -4.95 -5.68 -22.56
N ILE A 75 -6.14 -5.08 -22.64
CA ILE A 75 -6.96 -5.01 -23.86
C ILE A 75 -6.26 -4.14 -24.91
N GLY A 76 -6.34 -4.55 -26.18
CA GLY A 76 -5.79 -3.81 -27.30
C GLY A 76 -4.28 -3.62 -27.24
N GLY A 77 -3.82 -2.39 -27.50
CA GLY A 77 -2.40 -2.02 -27.63
C GLY A 77 -1.73 -1.47 -26.36
N GLY A 78 -2.37 -1.61 -25.19
CA GLY A 78 -1.77 -1.27 -23.90
C GLY A 78 -2.62 -0.35 -23.03
N LEU A 79 -1.98 0.18 -21.98
CA LEU A 79 -2.63 0.92 -20.88
C LEU A 79 -3.01 2.38 -21.25
N GLY A 80 -3.44 2.60 -22.49
CA GLY A 80 -3.86 3.89 -23.02
C GLY A 80 -3.36 4.18 -24.44
N ILE A 81 -3.89 5.24 -25.04
CA ILE A 81 -3.62 5.60 -26.44
C ILE A 81 -2.28 6.34 -26.57
N GLY A 82 -2.08 7.36 -25.73
CA GLY A 82 -0.88 8.21 -25.78
C GLY A 82 0.32 7.59 -25.05
N THR A 83 1.53 7.84 -25.54
CA THR A 83 2.77 7.36 -24.90
C THR A 83 2.97 7.89 -23.50
N ALA A 84 2.65 9.16 -23.24
CA ALA A 84 2.75 9.76 -21.90
C ALA A 84 1.80 9.08 -20.91
N TYR A 85 0.52 8.93 -21.29
CA TYR A 85 -0.47 8.26 -20.45
C TYR A 85 -0.09 6.80 -20.19
N ARG A 86 0.31 6.04 -21.21
CA ARG A 86 0.77 4.65 -21.04
C ARG A 86 1.92 4.53 -20.05
N ARG A 87 2.90 5.45 -20.12
CA ARG A 87 4.00 5.49 -19.15
C ARG A 87 3.50 5.76 -17.73
N ALA A 88 2.67 6.78 -17.53
CA ALA A 88 2.10 7.11 -16.22
C ALA A 88 1.29 5.94 -15.65
N ALA A 89 0.36 5.39 -16.43
CA ALA A 89 -0.45 4.24 -16.06
C ALA A 89 0.40 3.01 -15.69
N SER A 90 1.46 2.76 -16.46
CA SER A 90 2.39 1.65 -16.18
C SER A 90 3.16 1.90 -14.88
N THR A 91 3.60 3.14 -14.62
CA THR A 91 4.27 3.52 -13.37
C THR A 91 3.36 3.32 -12.17
N PHE A 92 2.13 3.86 -12.19
CA PHE A 92 1.19 3.75 -11.07
C PHE A 92 0.81 2.30 -10.78
N LEU A 93 0.53 1.50 -11.81
CA LEU A 93 0.29 0.07 -11.62
C LEU A 93 1.55 -0.63 -11.11
N GLY A 94 2.74 -0.30 -11.62
CA GLY A 94 4.00 -0.87 -11.13
C GLY A 94 4.24 -0.63 -9.65
N GLN A 95 3.93 0.58 -9.17
CA GLN A 95 3.95 0.98 -7.76
C GLN A 95 2.97 0.14 -6.92
N ALA A 96 1.71 0.03 -7.36
CA ALA A 96 0.71 -0.80 -6.70
C ALA A 96 1.14 -2.29 -6.63
N PHE A 97 1.69 -2.84 -7.71
CA PHE A 97 2.22 -4.20 -7.75
C PHE A 97 3.42 -4.40 -6.82
N CYS A 98 4.30 -3.40 -6.70
CA CYS A 98 5.42 -3.43 -5.78
C CYS A 98 4.93 -3.51 -4.33
N ARG A 99 4.05 -2.59 -3.92
CA ARG A 99 3.49 -2.58 -2.57
C ARG A 99 2.72 -3.86 -2.28
N PHE A 100 1.86 -4.31 -3.20
CA PHE A 100 1.14 -5.58 -3.09
C PHE A 100 2.09 -6.77 -2.89
N PHE A 101 3.14 -6.88 -3.71
CA PHE A 101 4.06 -8.00 -3.61
C PHE A 101 4.81 -8.00 -2.27
N LEU A 102 5.31 -6.82 -1.86
CA LEU A 102 6.08 -6.68 -0.62
C LEU A 102 5.20 -6.90 0.63
N ASP A 103 3.96 -6.41 0.63
CA ASP A 103 2.99 -6.62 1.71
C ASP A 103 2.56 -8.09 1.81
N ALA A 104 2.06 -8.64 0.71
CA ALA A 104 1.46 -9.98 0.71
C ALA A 104 2.48 -11.11 0.82
N HIS A 105 3.72 -10.89 0.36
CA HIS A 105 4.71 -11.95 0.26
C HIS A 105 6.01 -11.69 1.01
N CYS A 106 6.41 -10.44 1.25
CA CYS A 106 7.65 -10.14 1.97
C CYS A 106 7.43 -9.69 3.42
N GLY A 107 6.18 -9.56 3.87
CA GLY A 107 5.86 -9.09 5.22
C GLY A 107 6.25 -7.63 5.45
N ILE A 108 6.27 -6.81 4.40
CA ILE A 108 6.64 -5.38 4.44
C ILE A 108 5.35 -4.58 4.27
N HIS A 109 4.88 -3.98 5.36
CA HIS A 109 3.53 -3.40 5.43
C HIS A 109 3.53 -1.87 5.37
N TYR A 110 4.64 -1.24 5.77
CA TYR A 110 4.76 0.21 5.89
C TYR A 110 5.60 0.77 4.75
N PHE A 111 5.08 1.81 4.09
CA PHE A 111 5.70 2.42 2.92
C PHE A 111 5.69 3.94 3.04
N ALA A 112 6.89 4.54 3.05
CA ALA A 112 7.09 5.97 2.90
C ALA A 112 7.68 6.23 1.50
N HIS A 113 7.15 7.22 0.78
CA HIS A 113 7.79 7.63 -0.46
C HIS A 113 9.18 8.16 -0.16
N ILE A 114 10.16 7.82 -1.02
CA ILE A 114 11.53 8.25 -0.79
C ILE A 114 11.64 9.78 -0.74
N GLU A 115 10.79 10.49 -1.49
CA GLU A 115 10.78 11.95 -1.58
C GLU A 115 10.40 12.58 -0.23
N ASP A 116 9.64 11.87 0.59
CA ASP A 116 9.28 12.29 1.94
C ASP A 116 10.41 12.10 2.96
N VAL A 117 11.51 11.45 2.58
CA VAL A 117 12.66 11.24 3.49
C VAL A 117 13.95 11.84 2.94
N LEU A 118 14.05 11.98 1.61
CA LEU A 118 15.26 12.32 0.91
C LEU A 118 15.72 13.75 1.21
N ASN A 119 17.00 13.89 1.59
CA ASN A 119 17.65 15.19 1.85
C ASN A 119 16.94 16.04 2.91
N ARG A 120 16.07 15.46 3.72
CA ARG A 120 15.60 16.14 4.94
C ARG A 120 16.81 16.25 5.90
N PRO A 121 16.91 17.34 6.70
CA PRO A 121 17.90 17.41 7.77
C PRO A 121 17.84 16.14 8.61
N PRO A 122 18.93 15.73 9.32
CA PRO A 122 18.87 14.67 10.30
C PRO A 122 17.69 14.93 11.23
N HIS A 123 16.61 14.23 10.94
CA HIS A 123 15.36 14.44 11.61
C HIS A 123 15.60 13.80 12.97
N LYS A 124 15.30 14.52 14.06
CA LYS A 124 15.50 14.01 15.43
C LYS A 124 14.89 12.60 15.59
N ASP A 125 13.87 12.36 14.80
CA ASP A 125 12.94 11.24 14.81
C ASP A 125 13.36 10.07 13.93
N PHE A 126 14.43 10.22 13.14
CA PHE A 126 15.09 9.11 12.46
C PHE A 126 16.21 8.53 13.33
N GLY A 127 16.26 8.88 14.63
CA GLY A 127 17.34 8.50 15.54
C GLY A 127 18.71 8.98 15.05
N GLY A 128 18.76 10.13 14.37
CA GLY A 128 19.96 10.65 13.73
C GLY A 128 20.34 10.01 12.39
N HIS A 129 19.58 9.02 11.90
CA HIS A 129 19.78 8.48 10.56
C HIS A 129 19.42 9.52 9.49
N THR A 130 20.09 9.43 8.34
CA THR A 130 19.78 10.29 7.19
C THR A 130 19.78 9.50 5.89
N VAL A 131 18.88 9.88 5.00
CA VAL A 131 18.79 9.38 3.62
C VAL A 131 19.15 10.52 2.70
N ILE A 132 20.33 10.44 2.07
CA ILE A 132 20.84 11.52 1.22
C ILE A 132 21.01 11.06 -0.22
N ARG A 133 20.77 11.99 -1.15
CA ARG A 133 21.05 11.80 -2.56
C ARG A 133 22.54 12.00 -2.82
N GLN A 134 23.24 10.96 -3.24
CA GLN A 134 24.67 11.02 -3.54
C GLN A 134 24.96 11.46 -4.98
N SER A 135 24.05 11.21 -5.93
CA SER A 135 24.23 11.61 -7.33
C SER A 135 22.92 11.90 -8.06
N LYS A 136 23.02 12.51 -9.26
CA LYS A 136 21.86 12.91 -10.09
C LYS A 136 21.17 11.68 -10.72
N GLY A 137 19.86 11.82 -10.98
CA GLY A 137 19.00 10.82 -11.62
C GLY A 137 18.01 10.16 -10.65
N ASP A 138 17.14 9.30 -11.15
CA ASP A 138 16.10 8.64 -10.35
C ASP A 138 16.68 7.86 -9.16
N VAL A 139 15.96 7.81 -8.05
CA VAL A 139 16.29 7.09 -6.80
C VAL A 139 15.22 6.03 -6.54
N PRO A 140 15.44 5.07 -5.60
CA PRO A 140 14.42 4.09 -5.23
C PRO A 140 13.09 4.76 -4.85
N ASP A 141 11.95 4.25 -5.29
CA ASP A 141 10.63 4.84 -5.03
C ASP A 141 10.24 4.94 -3.54
N TYR A 142 10.66 3.98 -2.69
CA TYR A 142 10.23 3.91 -1.30
C TYR A 142 11.36 3.62 -0.31
N LEU A 143 11.12 4.09 0.91
CA LEU A 143 11.65 3.54 2.14
C LEU A 143 10.53 2.74 2.81
N CYS A 144 10.74 1.46 3.10
CA CYS A 144 9.69 0.57 3.60
C CYS A 144 10.16 -0.23 4.81
N ALA A 145 9.20 -0.71 5.60
CA ALA A 145 9.49 -1.39 6.86
C ALA A 145 8.50 -2.55 7.10
N PRO A 146 8.98 -3.73 7.57
CA PRO A 146 8.11 -4.80 8.07
C PRO A 146 7.67 -4.54 9.53
N ASN A 147 8.49 -3.82 10.29
CA ASN A 147 8.28 -3.49 11.69
C ASN A 147 9.09 -2.23 12.04
N PRO A 148 8.90 -1.64 13.23
CA PRO A 148 9.58 -0.40 13.61
C PRO A 148 11.11 -0.47 13.70
N SER A 149 11.73 -1.65 13.69
CA SER A 149 13.19 -1.79 13.85
C SER A 149 13.95 -2.06 12.55
N VAL A 150 13.25 -2.40 11.47
CA VAL A 150 13.89 -2.84 10.23
C VAL A 150 13.45 -1.95 9.08
N VAL A 151 14.42 -1.56 8.24
CA VAL A 151 14.17 -0.67 7.11
C VAL A 151 14.77 -1.25 5.84
N TYR A 152 14.03 -1.09 4.74
CA TYR A 152 14.39 -1.50 3.40
C TYR A 152 14.19 -0.35 2.41
N LEU A 153 14.86 -0.43 1.28
CA LEU A 153 14.58 0.39 0.11
C LEU A 153 13.78 -0.43 -0.91
N ALA A 154 12.84 0.19 -1.61
CA ALA A 154 12.13 -0.48 -2.69
C ALA A 154 12.04 0.38 -3.95
N GLU A 155 12.20 -0.27 -5.10
CA GLU A 155 12.03 0.33 -6.42
C GLU A 155 10.91 -0.39 -7.18
N ALA A 156 9.96 0.37 -7.68
CA ALA A 156 8.80 -0.11 -8.40
C ALA A 156 8.90 0.22 -9.89
N LYS A 157 8.58 -0.76 -10.74
CA LYS A 157 8.56 -0.57 -12.19
C LYS A 157 7.37 -1.25 -12.81
N GLY A 158 6.70 -0.56 -13.73
CA GLY A 158 5.71 -1.15 -14.62
C GLY A 158 6.02 -0.81 -16.07
N ARG A 159 5.93 -1.80 -16.96
CA ARG A 159 6.28 -1.65 -18.39
C ARG A 159 5.42 -2.53 -19.29
N ALA A 160 5.22 -2.09 -20.52
CA ALA A 160 4.67 -2.94 -21.59
C ALA A 160 5.78 -3.75 -22.32
N THR A 161 6.99 -3.18 -22.42
CA THR A 161 8.11 -3.81 -23.12
C THR A 161 8.66 -5.01 -22.35
N ALA A 162 9.26 -5.95 -23.06
CA ALA A 162 9.95 -7.09 -22.46
C ALA A 162 11.05 -6.63 -21.50
N ILE A 163 11.16 -7.29 -20.35
CA ILE A 163 12.19 -7.06 -19.34
C ILE A 163 12.72 -8.40 -18.84
N SER A 164 13.97 -8.41 -18.37
CA SER A 164 14.56 -9.55 -17.67
C SER A 164 15.66 -9.06 -16.73
N PHE A 165 16.08 -9.89 -15.77
CA PHE A 165 17.19 -9.56 -14.87
C PHE A 165 18.50 -9.23 -15.58
N LYS A 166 18.69 -9.70 -16.84
CA LYS A 166 19.89 -9.45 -17.66
C LYS A 166 19.78 -8.22 -18.55
N SER A 167 18.61 -7.58 -18.62
CA SER A 167 18.40 -6.39 -19.45
C SER A 167 19.15 -5.16 -18.94
N ALA A 168 19.48 -4.25 -19.86
CA ALA A 168 20.17 -3.00 -19.54
C ALA A 168 19.29 -2.11 -18.63
N GLU A 169 17.98 -2.16 -18.81
CA GLU A 169 16.99 -1.47 -17.98
C GLU A 169 17.04 -1.95 -16.53
N PHE A 170 17.05 -3.26 -16.30
CA PHE A 170 17.14 -3.81 -14.95
C PHE A 170 18.48 -3.46 -14.29
N ALA A 171 19.57 -3.46 -15.06
CA ALA A 171 20.86 -2.99 -14.57
C ALA A 171 20.84 -1.49 -14.21
N ALA A 172 20.12 -0.66 -14.96
CA ALA A 172 19.92 0.75 -14.63
C ALA A 172 19.11 0.94 -13.33
N TRP A 173 18.14 0.07 -13.06
CA TRP A 173 17.36 0.14 -11.81
C TRP A 173 18.19 -0.24 -10.59
N ARG A 174 19.03 -1.28 -10.70
CA ARG A 174 20.01 -1.62 -9.64
C ARG A 174 20.89 -0.42 -9.30
N LYS A 175 21.33 0.34 -10.30
CA LYS A 175 22.14 1.56 -10.11
C LYS A 175 21.40 2.70 -9.41
N GLN A 176 20.07 2.69 -9.32
CA GLN A 176 19.35 3.74 -8.59
C GLN A 176 19.64 3.65 -7.08
N PHE A 177 19.83 2.45 -6.55
CA PHE A 177 20.22 2.25 -5.14
C PHE A 177 21.57 2.88 -4.82
N ASP A 178 22.50 2.91 -5.78
CA ASP A 178 23.81 3.56 -5.66
C ASP A 178 23.72 5.10 -5.56
N ARG A 179 22.55 5.68 -5.87
CA ARG A 179 22.32 7.13 -5.86
C ARG A 179 21.80 7.62 -4.51
N VAL A 180 21.44 6.70 -3.61
CA VAL A 180 21.01 7.00 -2.25
C VAL A 180 22.04 6.46 -1.28
N LEU A 181 22.41 7.28 -0.30
CA LEU A 181 23.30 6.92 0.78
C LEU A 181 22.53 7.04 2.09
N VAL A 182 22.43 5.93 2.81
CA VAL A 182 21.90 5.92 4.17
C VAL A 182 23.06 6.03 5.14
N LYS A 183 22.95 6.95 6.10
CA LYS A 183 23.92 7.13 7.18
C LYS A 183 23.24 6.90 8.52
N ASP A 184 23.99 6.33 9.45
CA ASP A 184 23.57 6.21 10.85
C ASP A 184 23.69 7.54 11.62
N ALA A 185 23.35 7.50 12.91
CA ALA A 185 23.49 8.63 13.83
C ALA A 185 24.91 9.22 13.91
N ALA A 186 25.94 8.40 13.70
CA ALA A 186 27.33 8.83 13.65
C ALA A 186 27.75 9.44 12.30
N GLY A 187 26.82 9.55 11.33
CA GLY A 187 27.09 10.02 9.98
C GLY A 187 27.83 9.01 9.11
N THR A 188 27.93 7.75 9.54
CA THR A 188 28.65 6.69 8.85
C THR A 188 27.74 5.97 7.85
N PRO A 189 28.16 5.81 6.59
CA PRO A 189 27.42 5.01 5.60
C PRO A 189 27.10 3.58 6.04
N VAL A 190 25.86 3.17 5.85
CA VAL A 190 25.34 1.82 6.13
C VAL A 190 24.62 1.25 4.91
N SER A 191 24.68 -0.08 4.76
CA SER A 191 23.98 -0.81 3.70
C SER A 191 22.57 -1.15 4.16
N VAL A 192 21.57 -0.78 3.37
CA VAL A 192 20.14 -1.04 3.64
C VAL A 192 19.61 -1.99 2.59
N LYS A 193 19.01 -3.11 2.97
CA LYS A 193 18.54 -4.10 2.00
C LYS A 193 17.55 -3.49 0.99
N GLY A 194 17.67 -3.86 -0.28
CA GLY A 194 16.87 -3.31 -1.37
C GLY A 194 15.92 -4.35 -1.96
N HIS A 195 14.80 -3.89 -2.52
CA HIS A 195 13.86 -4.68 -3.30
C HIS A 195 13.58 -3.99 -4.64
N ILE A 196 13.64 -4.72 -5.75
CA ILE A 196 13.16 -4.25 -7.05
C ILE A 196 11.98 -5.12 -7.44
N VAL A 197 10.80 -4.52 -7.61
CA VAL A 197 9.62 -5.21 -8.14
C VAL A 197 9.24 -4.58 -9.45
N ALA A 198 9.33 -5.36 -10.52
CA ALA A 198 9.06 -4.91 -11.88
C ALA A 198 7.99 -5.77 -12.55
N THR A 199 6.91 -5.14 -12.99
CA THR A 199 5.80 -5.80 -13.68
C THR A 199 5.85 -5.50 -15.17
N ARG A 200 5.89 -6.55 -15.99
CA ARG A 200 5.61 -6.50 -17.41
C ARG A 200 4.13 -6.77 -17.66
N PHE A 201 3.46 -5.85 -18.33
CA PHE A 201 2.09 -5.99 -18.78
C PHE A 201 2.06 -6.48 -20.23
N ALA A 202 1.60 -7.71 -20.45
CA ALA A 202 1.30 -8.20 -21.79
C ALA A 202 -0.03 -7.62 -22.29
N THR A 203 -0.08 -7.35 -23.58
CA THR A 203 -1.24 -6.81 -24.29
C THR A 203 -1.82 -7.87 -25.23
N GLU A 204 -2.98 -7.61 -25.82
CA GLU A 204 -3.52 -8.48 -26.88
C GLU A 204 -2.65 -8.47 -28.14
N THR A 205 -1.91 -7.38 -28.38
CA THR A 205 -1.01 -7.26 -29.54
C THR A 205 0.28 -8.07 -29.43
N ASP A 206 0.68 -8.49 -28.22
CA ASP A 206 1.92 -9.25 -27.98
C ASP A 206 1.82 -10.74 -28.39
N GLY A 207 0.63 -11.19 -28.77
CA GLY A 207 0.35 -12.59 -29.10
C GLY A 207 0.23 -13.51 -27.87
N PRO A 208 -0.29 -14.74 -28.05
CA PRO A 208 -0.70 -15.62 -26.95
C PRO A 208 0.45 -16.22 -26.14
N ARG A 209 1.68 -16.22 -26.68
CA ARG A 209 2.87 -16.77 -26.00
C ARG A 209 3.46 -15.81 -24.99
N VAL A 210 3.18 -14.51 -25.12
CA VAL A 210 3.71 -13.47 -24.24
C VAL A 210 2.72 -13.26 -23.11
N ARG A 211 3.15 -13.50 -21.88
CA ARG A 211 2.33 -13.31 -20.66
C ARG A 211 2.81 -12.14 -19.84
N SER A 212 1.91 -11.55 -19.06
CA SER A 212 2.31 -10.60 -18.00
C SER A 212 3.15 -11.33 -16.97
N LYS A 213 4.18 -10.65 -16.46
CA LYS A 213 5.15 -11.22 -15.52
C LYS A 213 5.57 -10.21 -14.47
N LEU A 214 5.69 -10.64 -13.24
CA LEU A 214 6.31 -9.92 -12.14
C LEU A 214 7.72 -10.47 -11.92
N TYR A 215 8.68 -9.57 -11.92
CA TYR A 215 10.09 -9.83 -11.63
C TYR A 215 10.42 -9.18 -10.29
N ALA A 216 10.80 -9.99 -9.31
CA ALA A 216 11.27 -9.48 -8.04
C ALA A 216 12.75 -9.82 -7.87
N GLU A 217 13.56 -8.82 -7.54
CA GLU A 217 14.95 -8.99 -7.13
C GLU A 217 15.16 -8.40 -5.74
N ASP A 218 15.97 -9.09 -4.94
CA ASP A 218 16.44 -8.65 -3.63
C ASP A 218 17.93 -8.26 -3.74
N PRO A 219 18.27 -7.08 -4.31
CA PRO A 219 19.65 -6.65 -4.41
C PRO A 219 20.20 -6.15 -3.05
N ALA A 220 21.47 -6.47 -2.79
CA ALA A 220 22.24 -5.76 -1.76
C ALA A 220 22.53 -4.32 -2.21
N THR A 221 22.50 -3.36 -1.28
CA THR A 221 22.87 -1.96 -1.53
C THR A 221 24.29 -1.65 -1.04
N HIS A 222 24.86 -0.54 -1.50
CA HIS A 222 26.18 -0.10 -1.06
C HIS A 222 26.21 0.29 0.42
N GLY A 223 27.27 -0.12 1.10
CA GLY A 223 27.58 0.25 2.47
C GLY A 223 28.62 -0.72 3.02
N ARG A 224 29.51 -0.23 3.89
CA ARG A 224 30.60 -1.07 4.42
C ARG A 224 30.11 -2.07 5.47
N ARG A 225 29.00 -1.75 6.13
CA ARG A 225 28.35 -2.56 7.16
C ARG A 225 26.84 -2.56 6.93
N PRO A 226 26.13 -3.66 7.23
CA PRO A 226 24.68 -3.67 7.19
C PRO A 226 24.12 -2.69 8.23
N LEU A 227 22.99 -2.07 7.89
CA LEU A 227 22.13 -1.41 8.87
C LEU A 227 21.65 -2.49 9.84
N LEU A 228 22.02 -2.34 11.11
CA LEU A 228 21.48 -3.14 12.20
C LEU A 228 20.07 -2.65 12.53
N GLU A 229 19.41 -3.27 13.50
CA GLU A 229 18.13 -2.76 14.00
C GLU A 229 18.22 -1.26 14.29
N ALA A 230 17.30 -0.50 13.69
CA ALA A 230 17.21 0.95 13.77
C ALA A 230 15.78 1.35 14.14
N PRO A 231 15.39 1.15 15.42
CA PRO A 231 14.03 1.37 15.91
C PRO A 231 13.45 2.75 15.57
N GLU A 232 14.23 3.82 15.71
CA GLU A 232 13.76 5.16 15.41
C GLU A 232 13.59 5.36 13.90
N PHE A 233 14.48 4.78 13.09
CA PHE A 233 14.41 4.90 11.64
C PHE A 233 13.21 4.14 11.06
N GLY A 234 12.94 2.93 11.53
CA GLY A 234 11.75 2.18 11.11
C GLY A 234 10.46 2.78 11.67
N SER A 235 10.45 3.28 12.91
CA SER A 235 9.30 4.01 13.47
C SER A 235 8.92 5.23 12.63
N ALA A 236 9.90 5.98 12.12
CA ALA A 236 9.64 7.09 11.21
C ALA A 236 8.98 6.64 9.89
N VAL A 237 9.34 5.47 9.36
CA VAL A 237 8.66 4.88 8.18
C VAL A 237 7.21 4.54 8.51
N VAL A 238 6.95 3.97 9.69
CA VAL A 238 5.59 3.67 10.17
C VAL A 238 4.77 4.98 10.30
N ALA A 239 5.35 6.01 10.91
CA ALA A 239 4.70 7.31 11.08
C ALA A 239 4.34 7.94 9.72
N LEU A 240 5.29 7.98 8.77
CA LEU A 240 5.06 8.53 7.43
C LEU A 240 3.97 7.75 6.67
N HIS A 241 4.00 6.41 6.73
CA HIS A 241 2.96 5.57 6.12
C HIS A 241 1.56 5.92 6.64
N TYR A 242 1.38 6.02 7.96
CA TYR A 242 0.09 6.35 8.56
C TYR A 242 -0.28 7.83 8.45
N SER A 243 0.68 8.73 8.26
CA SER A 243 0.38 10.16 8.07
C SER A 243 -0.53 10.40 6.85
N HIS A 244 -0.31 9.66 5.76
CA HIS A 244 -1.14 9.72 4.56
C HIS A 244 -2.54 9.15 4.78
N MET A 245 -2.67 8.10 5.60
CA MET A 245 -3.96 7.53 5.96
C MET A 245 -4.75 8.45 6.90
N ALA A 246 -4.10 9.04 7.90
CA ALA A 246 -4.71 10.04 8.78
C ALA A 246 -5.23 11.24 7.98
N ALA A 247 -4.51 11.68 6.95
CA ALA A 247 -4.99 12.73 6.04
C ALA A 247 -6.28 12.31 5.30
N LYS A 248 -6.35 11.07 4.78
CA LYS A 248 -7.55 10.53 4.13
C LYS A 248 -8.74 10.42 5.10
N LEU A 249 -8.48 10.13 6.38
CA LEU A 249 -9.47 10.10 7.46
C LEU A 249 -9.89 11.50 7.96
N ARG A 250 -9.42 12.58 7.31
CA ARG A 250 -9.65 13.96 7.72
C ARG A 250 -9.17 14.25 9.15
N GLN A 251 -8.03 13.68 9.53
CA GLN A 251 -7.34 13.93 10.79
C GLN A 251 -6.09 14.79 10.55
N PRO A 252 -6.22 16.10 10.23
CA PRO A 252 -5.09 16.91 9.78
C PRO A 252 -4.02 17.11 10.85
N ILE A 253 -4.42 17.25 12.12
CA ILE A 253 -3.47 17.39 13.23
C ILE A 253 -2.67 16.11 13.41
N LEU A 254 -3.35 14.96 13.43
CA LEU A 254 -2.71 13.65 13.53
C LEU A 254 -1.77 13.39 12.34
N ALA A 255 -2.23 13.68 11.12
CA ALA A 255 -1.43 13.54 9.91
C ALA A 255 -0.16 14.40 9.96
N ALA A 256 -0.28 15.68 10.33
CA ALA A 256 0.85 16.58 10.44
C ALA A 256 1.83 16.14 11.54
N ALA A 257 1.29 15.72 12.70
CA ALA A 257 2.08 15.19 13.81
C ALA A 257 2.92 13.99 13.39
N LEU A 258 2.32 13.00 12.72
CA LEU A 258 3.02 11.82 12.22
C LEU A 258 4.04 12.15 11.12
N ALA A 259 3.69 13.04 10.17
CA ALA A 259 4.58 13.40 9.06
C ALA A 259 5.82 14.19 9.48
N THR A 260 5.73 14.90 10.60
CA THR A 260 6.78 15.78 11.16
C THR A 260 7.35 15.26 12.47
N ASN A 261 6.88 14.09 12.92
CA ASN A 261 7.07 13.51 14.26
C ASN A 261 7.02 14.55 15.40
N THR A 262 6.05 15.46 15.32
CA THR A 262 5.79 16.43 16.38
C THR A 262 4.78 15.85 17.35
N THR A 263 5.04 15.98 18.65
CA THR A 263 4.12 15.46 19.66
C THR A 263 2.91 16.37 19.83
N VAL A 264 1.74 15.77 19.94
CA VAL A 264 0.47 16.44 20.16
C VAL A 264 0.15 16.44 21.66
N PRO A 265 -0.12 17.61 22.27
CA PRO A 265 -0.55 17.70 23.67
C PRO A 265 -1.84 16.91 23.92
N ARG A 266 -2.01 16.40 25.14
CA ARG A 266 -3.16 15.56 25.52
C ARG A 266 -4.50 16.31 25.48
N GLU A 267 -4.45 17.64 25.51
CA GLU A 267 -5.60 18.54 25.44
C GLU A 267 -6.20 18.58 24.02
N ILE A 268 -5.44 18.17 23.00
CA ILE A 268 -5.92 18.09 21.63
C ILE A 268 -6.50 16.70 21.39
N ASN A 269 -7.80 16.68 21.19
CA ASN A 269 -8.57 15.48 20.89
C ASN A 269 -8.45 15.08 19.42
N PHE A 270 -8.50 13.79 19.15
CA PHE A 270 -8.68 13.26 17.79
C PHE A 270 -10.12 12.72 17.65
N PRO A 271 -11.11 13.58 17.33
CA PRO A 271 -12.48 13.14 17.16
C PRO A 271 -12.62 12.31 15.89
N ALA A 272 -13.21 11.12 15.98
CA ALA A 272 -13.42 10.26 14.83
C ALA A 272 -14.69 9.41 14.97
N PHE A 273 -15.24 8.97 13.84
CA PHE A 273 -16.45 8.17 13.81
C PHE A 273 -16.11 6.68 13.77
N VAL A 274 -16.72 5.89 14.65
CA VAL A 274 -16.51 4.44 14.76
C VAL A 274 -17.61 3.66 14.05
N TRP A 275 -17.18 2.63 13.34
CA TRP A 275 -17.99 1.75 12.51
C TRP A 275 -17.74 0.29 12.89
N ARG A 276 -18.79 -0.50 12.93
CA ARG A 276 -18.72 -1.96 13.08
C ARG A 276 -18.76 -2.62 11.72
N PHE A 277 -17.84 -3.55 11.47
CA PHE A 277 -17.93 -4.43 10.32
C PHE A 277 -18.97 -5.53 10.55
N VAL A 278 -19.86 -5.76 9.58
CA VAL A 278 -20.98 -6.72 9.67
C VAL A 278 -20.86 -7.89 8.69
N GLY A 279 -19.69 -8.08 8.07
CA GLY A 279 -19.45 -9.20 7.15
C GLY A 279 -19.07 -10.52 7.86
N PRO A 280 -19.07 -11.65 7.12
CA PRO A 280 -19.11 -13.00 7.71
C PRO A 280 -17.79 -13.54 8.31
N PHE A 281 -16.64 -12.88 8.12
CA PHE A 281 -15.31 -13.45 8.48
C PHE A 281 -14.63 -12.83 9.69
N ILE A 282 -15.08 -11.65 10.12
CA ILE A 282 -14.53 -10.91 11.24
C ILE A 282 -15.69 -10.24 11.95
N THR A 283 -16.37 -11.01 12.80
CA THR A 283 -17.40 -10.46 13.68
C THR A 283 -16.76 -9.51 14.69
N ASP A 284 -17.44 -8.40 14.95
CA ASP A 284 -17.10 -7.42 16.00
C ASP A 284 -15.81 -6.62 15.79
N LYS A 285 -15.25 -6.60 14.58
CA LYS A 285 -14.17 -5.66 14.24
C LYS A 285 -14.71 -4.24 14.11
N LEU A 286 -14.04 -3.31 14.78
CA LEU A 286 -14.35 -1.89 14.78
C LEU A 286 -13.32 -1.12 13.97
N PHE A 287 -13.80 -0.12 13.26
CA PHE A 287 -12.99 0.73 12.39
C PHE A 287 -13.29 2.21 12.66
N VAL A 288 -12.24 3.00 12.75
CA VAL A 288 -12.32 4.46 12.63
C VAL A 288 -12.33 4.81 11.16
N GLY A 289 -13.36 5.52 10.70
CA GLY A 289 -13.49 5.74 9.26
C GLY A 289 -14.61 6.66 8.83
N GLY A 290 -14.78 6.72 7.52
CA GLY A 290 -15.85 7.44 6.87
C GLY A 290 -16.10 6.85 5.48
N TYR A 291 -16.98 7.49 4.71
CA TYR A 291 -17.29 7.00 3.37
C TYR A 291 -17.20 8.11 2.33
N PHE A 292 -16.84 7.69 1.13
CA PHE A 292 -16.97 8.48 -0.09
C PHE A 292 -18.33 8.17 -0.72
N LEU A 293 -18.92 9.17 -1.36
CA LEU A 293 -20.14 8.96 -2.14
C LEU A 293 -19.81 8.09 -3.35
N GLY A 294 -20.80 7.29 -3.79
CA GLY A 294 -20.69 6.56 -5.05
C GLY A 294 -20.52 7.51 -6.24
N ARG A 295 -20.23 6.96 -7.42
CA ARG A 295 -19.91 7.73 -8.63
C ARG A 295 -20.90 8.86 -8.96
N ASP A 296 -22.17 8.66 -8.66
CA ASP A 296 -23.25 9.62 -8.94
C ASP A 296 -23.36 10.74 -7.89
N GLY A 297 -22.59 10.68 -6.80
CA GLY A 297 -22.60 11.68 -5.73
C GLY A 297 -23.90 11.73 -4.92
N ALA A 298 -24.80 10.77 -5.10
CA ALA A 298 -26.05 10.71 -4.35
C ALA A 298 -25.75 10.30 -2.89
N PRO A 299 -26.20 11.06 -1.88
CA PRO A 299 -26.07 10.66 -0.49
C PRO A 299 -26.90 9.39 -0.24
N PRO A 300 -26.37 8.39 0.48
CA PRO A 300 -27.15 7.20 0.81
C PRO A 300 -28.32 7.57 1.74
N LEU A 301 -29.48 6.95 1.51
CA LEU A 301 -30.59 6.98 2.45
C LEU A 301 -30.21 6.18 3.69
N LYS A 302 -30.29 6.80 4.87
CA LYS A 302 -30.08 6.12 6.15
C LYS A 302 -31.43 5.68 6.69
N LEU A 303 -31.59 4.37 6.90
CA LEU A 303 -32.74 3.81 7.61
C LEU A 303 -32.24 3.13 8.87
N SER A 304 -32.92 3.35 9.98
CA SER A 304 -32.69 2.57 11.21
C SER A 304 -33.79 1.53 11.32
N ASP A 305 -33.43 0.27 11.55
CA ASP A 305 -34.42 -0.76 11.86
C ASP A 305 -34.95 -0.62 13.30
N ASN A 306 -35.94 -1.43 13.65
CA ASN A 306 -36.57 -1.41 14.98
C ASN A 306 -35.62 -1.85 16.12
N GLN A 307 -34.43 -2.36 15.79
CA GLN A 307 -33.37 -2.75 16.72
C GLN A 307 -32.25 -1.69 16.79
N GLY A 308 -32.41 -0.56 16.08
CA GLY A 308 -31.44 0.53 16.04
C GLY A 308 -30.31 0.33 15.03
N LYS A 309 -30.32 -0.75 14.23
CA LYS A 309 -29.30 -1.00 13.21
C LYS A 309 -29.48 -0.03 12.06
N THR A 310 -28.42 0.67 11.69
CA THR A 310 -28.45 1.57 10.54
C THR A 310 -28.10 0.82 9.25
N ILE A 311 -28.96 0.92 8.26
CA ILE A 311 -28.80 0.39 6.91
C ILE A 311 -28.67 1.57 5.95
N PHE A 312 -27.71 1.49 5.03
CA PHE A 312 -27.55 2.45 3.95
C PHE A 312 -28.16 1.90 2.68
N LEU A 313 -29.13 2.63 2.14
CA LEU A 313 -29.77 2.32 0.87
C LEU A 313 -29.47 3.41 -0.15
N ASN A 314 -29.73 3.09 -1.42
CA ASN A 314 -29.77 4.10 -2.46
C ASN A 314 -30.93 5.08 -2.18
N ALA A 315 -30.68 6.36 -2.41
CA ALA A 315 -31.71 7.41 -2.25
C ALA A 315 -32.92 7.18 -3.17
N ASP A 316 -32.70 6.53 -4.32
CA ASP A 316 -33.74 6.06 -5.23
C ASP A 316 -33.68 4.53 -5.32
N PRO A 317 -34.58 3.79 -4.64
CA PRO A 317 -34.58 2.33 -4.64
C PRO A 317 -35.01 1.74 -6.00
N MET A 318 -35.53 2.54 -6.93
CA MET A 318 -35.89 2.10 -8.28
C MET A 318 -34.70 2.16 -9.24
N ARG A 319 -33.66 2.93 -8.89
CA ARG A 319 -32.42 3.00 -9.66
C ARG A 319 -31.45 1.90 -9.25
N LEU A 320 -31.18 1.00 -10.19
CA LEU A 320 -30.22 -0.10 -10.04
C LEU A 320 -28.78 0.32 -10.33
N ASP A 321 -28.58 1.54 -10.86
CA ASP A 321 -27.29 2.10 -11.29
C ASP A 321 -26.65 3.03 -10.25
N VAL A 322 -27.31 3.27 -9.12
CA VAL A 322 -26.73 4.03 -8.01
C VAL A 322 -25.92 3.09 -7.13
N GLU A 323 -24.62 3.36 -7.00
CA GLU A 323 -23.75 2.60 -6.10
C GLU A 323 -23.88 3.13 -4.66
N PRO A 324 -23.87 2.25 -3.64
CA PRO A 324 -23.72 2.69 -2.27
C PRO A 324 -22.38 3.40 -2.10
N GLY A 325 -22.26 4.23 -1.06
CA GLY A 325 -20.96 4.83 -0.71
C GLY A 325 -19.89 3.76 -0.48
N THR A 326 -18.61 4.15 -0.59
CA THR A 326 -17.49 3.27 -0.25
C THR A 326 -16.88 3.75 1.05
N PHE A 327 -16.80 2.85 2.02
CA PHE A 327 -16.11 3.05 3.28
C PHE A 327 -14.59 2.99 3.12
N PHE A 328 -13.89 3.87 3.84
CA PHE A 328 -12.46 3.79 4.09
C PHE A 328 -12.21 3.98 5.59
N GLY A 329 -11.37 3.14 6.18
CA GLY A 329 -11.10 3.18 7.61
C GLY A 329 -9.78 2.53 8.03
N LEU A 330 -9.44 2.72 9.30
CA LEU A 330 -8.41 2.00 10.02
C LEU A 330 -9.05 1.22 11.16
N GLU A 331 -8.56 0.02 11.44
CA GLU A 331 -8.98 -0.75 12.61
C GLU A 331 -8.71 0.05 13.91
N VAL A 332 -9.65 0.03 14.86
CA VAL A 332 -9.61 0.93 16.05
C VAL A 332 -8.29 0.82 16.83
N SER A 333 -7.77 -0.38 17.06
CA SER A 333 -6.51 -0.55 17.81
C SER A 333 -5.30 -0.02 17.05
N VAL A 334 -5.34 -0.05 15.71
CA VAL A 334 -4.34 0.63 14.87
C VAL A 334 -4.48 2.14 14.99
N PHE A 335 -5.71 2.66 14.92
CA PHE A 335 -5.97 4.09 15.08
C PHE A 335 -5.52 4.62 16.45
N GLU A 336 -5.77 3.87 17.52
CA GLU A 336 -5.28 4.16 18.88
C GLU A 336 -3.75 4.14 18.93
N GLY A 337 -3.12 3.15 18.30
CA GLY A 337 -1.67 3.05 18.18
C GLY A 337 -1.04 4.28 17.53
N ILE A 338 -1.60 4.75 16.40
CA ILE A 338 -1.09 5.95 15.71
C ILE A 338 -1.37 7.24 16.50
N CYS A 339 -2.48 7.30 17.26
CA CYS A 339 -2.74 8.41 18.18
C CYS A 339 -1.72 8.42 19.33
N ALA A 340 -1.35 7.24 19.85
CA ALA A 340 -0.31 7.10 20.85
C ALA A 340 1.05 7.52 20.29
N MET A 341 1.39 7.15 19.06
CA MET A 341 2.59 7.65 18.35
C MET A 341 2.60 9.17 18.27
N ALA A 342 1.50 9.80 17.85
CA ALA A 342 1.43 11.25 17.79
C ALA A 342 1.56 11.94 19.17
N ARG A 343 1.27 11.25 20.28
CA ARG A 343 1.41 11.81 21.64
C ARG A 343 2.76 11.51 22.28
N GLN A 344 3.34 10.34 22.01
CA GLN A 344 4.50 9.81 22.72
C GLN A 344 5.77 9.77 21.85
N GLY A 345 5.64 10.03 20.55
CA GLY A 345 6.70 9.91 19.55
C GLY A 345 6.95 8.45 19.13
N ASP A 346 8.10 8.24 18.50
CA ASP A 346 8.50 6.97 17.84
C ASP A 346 8.48 5.75 18.76
N ALA A 347 8.69 5.95 20.07
CA ALA A 347 8.69 4.85 21.04
C ALA A 347 7.35 4.06 21.07
N ALA A 348 6.25 4.66 20.63
CA ALA A 348 4.96 4.00 20.55
C ALA A 348 4.70 3.25 19.23
N ALA A 349 5.61 3.33 18.24
CA ALA A 349 5.43 2.65 16.96
C ALA A 349 5.39 1.12 17.09
N SER A 350 6.10 0.56 18.07
CA SER A 350 6.08 -0.87 18.41
C SER A 350 4.73 -1.36 18.93
N ASN A 351 3.87 -0.43 19.36
CA ASN A 351 2.53 -0.74 19.87
C ASN A 351 1.47 -0.69 18.77
N VAL A 352 1.79 -0.30 17.54
CA VAL A 352 0.83 -0.32 16.43
C VAL A 352 0.65 -1.77 15.96
N PRO A 353 -0.54 -2.37 16.17
CA PRO A 353 -0.75 -3.77 15.84
C PRO A 353 -0.88 -3.97 14.32
N LEU A 354 -0.51 -5.17 13.86
CA LEU A 354 -0.85 -5.63 12.51
C LEU A 354 -2.15 -6.44 12.57
N LEU A 355 -3.02 -6.22 11.58
CA LEU A 355 -4.20 -7.03 11.38
C LEU A 355 -3.80 -8.39 10.83
N GLN A 356 -4.39 -9.46 11.39
CA GLN A 356 -4.18 -10.81 10.84
C GLN A 356 -4.70 -10.89 9.39
N PRO A 357 -4.03 -11.66 8.51
CA PRO A 357 -4.48 -11.79 7.13
C PRO A 357 -5.93 -12.27 7.04
N ILE A 358 -6.80 -11.47 6.44
CA ILE A 358 -8.20 -11.83 6.19
C ILE A 358 -8.29 -12.51 4.82
N PRO A 359 -8.92 -13.70 4.72
CA PRO A 359 -9.14 -14.36 3.44
C PRO A 359 -9.95 -13.50 2.46
N PHE A 360 -9.73 -13.68 1.16
CA PHE A 360 -10.56 -13.06 0.15
C PHE A 360 -12.02 -13.53 0.30
N PHE A 361 -12.95 -12.58 0.18
CA PHE A 361 -14.39 -12.82 0.28
C PHE A 361 -15.14 -12.13 -0.85
N ASP A 362 -14.91 -10.83 -1.04
CA ASP A 362 -15.63 -9.99 -1.98
C ASP A 362 -14.66 -9.09 -2.74
N SER A 363 -14.91 -8.86 -4.03
CA SER A 363 -14.03 -8.01 -4.87
C SER A 363 -14.16 -6.52 -4.61
N GLY A 364 -15.24 -6.07 -3.96
CA GLY A 364 -15.47 -4.71 -3.52
C GLY A 364 -15.02 -4.47 -2.08
N LEU A 365 -14.21 -5.36 -1.49
CA LEU A 365 -13.71 -5.24 -0.12
C LEU A 365 -12.25 -5.66 -0.02
N SER A 366 -11.44 -4.86 0.66
CA SER A 366 -10.02 -5.12 0.87
C SER A 366 -9.59 -4.74 2.26
N PHE A 367 -8.89 -5.66 2.93
CA PHE A 367 -8.18 -5.44 4.18
C PHE A 367 -6.68 -5.64 3.94
N LEU A 368 -5.88 -4.72 4.46
CA LEU A 368 -4.41 -4.84 4.51
C LEU A 368 -3.95 -5.10 5.94
N GLN A 369 -2.74 -5.64 6.09
CA GLN A 369 -2.19 -5.98 7.40
C GLN A 369 -1.82 -4.75 8.23
N ASP A 370 -1.62 -3.59 7.60
CA ASP A 370 -1.52 -2.30 8.27
C ASP A 370 -2.82 -1.83 8.94
N GLY A 371 -3.90 -2.63 8.88
CA GLY A 371 -5.19 -2.35 9.50
C GLY A 371 -6.11 -1.46 8.67
N SER A 372 -5.69 -1.03 7.49
CA SER A 372 -6.56 -0.29 6.58
C SER A 372 -7.61 -1.18 5.93
N VAL A 373 -8.79 -0.61 5.72
CA VAL A 373 -9.91 -1.23 5.02
C VAL A 373 -10.51 -0.28 4.00
N ILE A 374 -10.90 -0.82 2.85
CA ILE A 374 -11.71 -0.14 1.85
C ILE A 374 -12.77 -1.09 1.31
N GLY A 375 -14.02 -0.62 1.18
CA GLY A 375 -15.05 -1.39 0.50
C GLY A 375 -16.46 -0.82 0.62
N SER A 376 -17.46 -1.55 0.11
CA SER A 376 -18.85 -1.09 0.14
C SER A 376 -19.32 -0.69 1.55
N LEU A 377 -19.97 0.48 1.66
CA LEU A 377 -20.56 0.98 2.90
C LEU A 377 -21.58 0.01 3.50
N GLY A 378 -22.18 -0.86 2.69
CA GLY A 378 -23.13 -1.88 3.16
C GLY A 378 -22.52 -2.89 4.15
N TYR A 379 -21.19 -3.01 4.20
CA TYR A 379 -20.51 -3.87 5.18
C TYR A 379 -20.23 -3.18 6.53
N PHE A 380 -20.60 -1.90 6.68
CA PHE A 380 -20.23 -1.10 7.84
C PHE A 380 -21.45 -0.44 8.46
N GLU A 381 -21.59 -0.64 9.77
CA GLU A 381 -22.66 -0.07 10.57
C GLU A 381 -22.10 1.05 11.46
N PRO A 382 -22.65 2.28 11.41
CA PRO A 382 -22.19 3.39 12.22
C PRO A 382 -22.54 3.15 13.69
N LEU A 383 -21.56 3.35 14.59
CA LEU A 383 -21.78 3.27 16.04
C LEU A 383 -21.84 4.65 16.71
N GLY A 384 -21.06 5.62 16.24
CA GLY A 384 -21.06 6.99 16.76
C GLY A 384 -19.68 7.64 16.77
N ASP A 385 -19.66 8.89 17.22
CA ASP A 385 -18.43 9.65 17.44
C ASP A 385 -17.70 9.17 18.70
N GLN A 386 -16.37 9.11 18.61
CA GLN A 386 -15.46 8.85 19.73
C GLN A 386 -14.31 9.85 19.71
N ILE A 387 -13.72 10.06 20.88
CA ILE A 387 -12.53 10.90 21.07
C ILE A 387 -11.37 9.98 21.43
N PHE A 388 -10.29 10.07 20.66
CA PHE A 388 -9.03 9.35 20.86
C PHE A 388 -7.95 10.29 21.41
#